data_AF-A0A427H8N5-F1
#
_entry.id   AF-A0A427H8N5-F1
#
_cell.length_a   1.000
_cell.length_b   1.000
_cell.length_c   1.000
_cell.angle_alpha   90.00
_cell.angle_beta   90.00
_cell.angle_gamma   90.00
#
_symmetry.space_group_name_H-M   'P 1'
#
loop_
_entity.id
_entity.type
_entity.pdbx_description
1 polymer ?
#
loop_
_entity_poly.entity_id
_entity_poly.type
_entity_poly.pdbx_seq_one_letter_code
_entity_poly.pdbx_strand_id
1 'polypeptide(L)'
;MSVVNLSAAVASTPMKLFSLPSLRAGLRWSLWGLFNALALYLVVALYAQQQLAFALLGLVVTGIASYVFISRRAYAHRYIYPALAGMLVFVIFPLLYTVGIGFTNYSGSNLLSFEQVQRYHLRQTYLAGERYAFSLHRDEAGELRLRVDKGERGAFVSPPLVGDATGDAAGEPLALRA
;
A
#
# COMPACT_ATOMS: atom_id res chain seq x y z
N MET A 1 -59.22 65.76 30.96
CA MET A 1 -58.96 64.31 31.07
C MET A 1 -58.55 63.78 29.70
N SER A 2 -57.64 62.79 29.68
CA SER A 2 -57.14 62.03 28.53
C SER A 2 -56.04 62.72 27.70
N VAL A 3 -54.80 62.77 28.20
CA VAL A 3 -53.72 61.77 28.09
C VAL A 3 -53.07 61.78 26.70
N VAL A 4 -51.93 62.46 26.65
CA VAL A 4 -50.86 62.33 25.64
C VAL A 4 -50.30 60.91 25.68
N ASN A 5 -50.11 60.26 24.52
CA ASN A 5 -49.02 59.30 24.39
C ASN A 5 -48.55 59.14 22.93
N LEU A 6 -47.47 59.85 22.59
CA LEU A 6 -46.58 59.51 21.48
C LEU A 6 -45.76 58.29 21.94
N SER A 7 -46.12 57.09 21.49
CA SER A 7 -45.24 55.92 21.65
C SER A 7 -44.47 55.70 20.36
N ALA A 8 -43.18 55.98 20.45
CA ALA A 8 -42.19 55.88 19.40
C ALA A 8 -42.11 54.48 18.79
N ALA A 9 -41.81 54.45 17.50
CA ALA A 9 -41.36 53.27 16.79
C ALA A 9 -40.17 52.60 17.48
N VAL A 10 -40.30 51.33 17.83
CA VAL A 10 -39.17 50.38 17.84
C VAL A 10 -39.69 49.07 17.27
N ALA A 11 -39.53 48.93 15.95
CA ALA A 11 -39.63 47.65 15.28
C ALA A 11 -38.54 46.73 15.85
N SER A 12 -38.92 45.81 16.73
CA SER A 12 -38.02 44.78 17.24
C SER A 12 -37.71 43.80 16.10
N THR A 13 -36.64 44.07 15.37
CA THR A 13 -36.03 43.08 14.47
C THR A 13 -35.56 41.91 15.34
N PRO A 14 -36.08 40.68 15.21
CA PRO A 14 -35.59 39.58 16.01
C PRO A 14 -34.13 39.31 15.63
N MET A 15 -33.23 39.68 16.55
CA MET A 15 -31.82 39.35 16.50
C MET A 15 -31.70 37.82 16.47
N LYS A 16 -31.17 37.26 15.37
CA LYS A 16 -30.88 35.83 15.26
C LYS A 16 -29.77 35.48 16.25
N LEU A 17 -30.15 35.19 17.49
CA LEU A 17 -29.28 34.72 18.54
C LEU A 17 -28.71 33.37 18.10
N PHE A 18 -27.39 33.31 17.96
CA PHE A 18 -26.54 32.16 17.65
C PHE A 18 -27.26 30.80 17.66
N SER A 19 -27.60 30.29 16.48
CA SER A 19 -28.02 28.91 16.32
C SER A 19 -26.81 28.00 16.54
N LEU A 20 -26.80 27.25 17.64
CA LEU A 20 -25.85 26.16 17.85
C LEU A 20 -25.88 25.23 16.62
N PRO A 21 -24.73 24.82 16.06
CA PRO A 21 -24.72 23.90 14.94
C PRO A 21 -25.45 22.62 15.36
N SER A 22 -26.38 22.15 14.53
CA SER A 22 -27.12 20.94 14.85
C SER A 22 -26.12 19.79 15.01
N LEU A 23 -26.13 19.14 16.17
CA LEU A 23 -25.22 18.04 16.52
C LEU A 23 -25.22 16.93 15.45
N ARG A 24 -26.37 16.76 14.78
CA ARG A 24 -26.56 15.88 13.61
C ARG A 24 -25.78 16.33 12.36
N ALA A 25 -25.71 17.63 12.09
CA ALA A 25 -24.92 18.15 10.97
C ALA A 25 -23.42 17.98 11.23
N GLY A 26 -22.95 18.23 12.46
CA GLY A 26 -21.57 17.97 12.86
C GLY A 26 -21.18 16.50 12.66
N LEU A 27 -21.98 15.57 13.21
CA LEU A 27 -21.75 14.13 13.07
C LEU A 27 -21.72 13.69 11.59
N ARG A 28 -22.65 14.19 10.76
CA ARG A 28 -22.69 13.90 9.32
C ARG A 28 -21.41 14.32 8.60
N TRP A 29 -20.89 15.51 8.89
CA TRP A 29 -19.66 16.02 8.28
C TRP A 29 -18.42 15.29 8.81
N SER A 30 -18.38 14.94 10.10
CA SER A 30 -17.30 14.12 10.67
C SER A 30 -17.26 12.74 10.02
N LEU A 31 -18.41 12.09 9.82
CA LEU A 31 -18.47 10.78 9.16
C LEU A 31 -18.00 10.85 7.70
N TRP A 32 -18.40 11.91 6.99
CA TRP A 32 -17.93 12.18 5.63
C TRP A 32 -16.42 12.45 5.56
N GLY A 33 -15.90 13.25 6.49
CA GLY A 33 -14.48 13.54 6.61
C GLY A 33 -13.67 12.28 6.91
N LEU A 34 -14.14 11.45 7.84
CA LEU A 34 -13.51 10.18 8.19
C LEU A 34 -13.47 9.22 6.99
N PHE A 35 -14.57 9.12 6.23
CA PHE A 35 -14.60 8.31 5.02
C PHE A 35 -13.58 8.78 3.98
N ASN A 36 -13.47 10.10 3.77
CA ASN A 36 -12.49 10.65 2.83
C ASN A 36 -11.04 10.47 3.32
N ALA A 37 -10.80 10.63 4.62
CA ALA A 37 -9.49 10.40 5.21
C ALA A 37 -9.06 8.94 5.05
N LEU A 38 -9.98 7.99 5.28
CA LEU A 38 -9.73 6.57 5.06
C LEU A 38 -9.46 6.28 3.57
N ALA A 39 -10.27 6.83 2.67
CA ALA A 39 -10.09 6.67 1.23
C ALA A 39 -8.72 7.20 0.76
N LEU A 40 -8.32 8.38 1.23
CA LEU A 40 -7.03 8.97 0.92
C LEU A 40 -5.87 8.18 1.54
N TYR A 41 -6.03 7.69 2.77
CA TYR A 41 -5.06 6.79 3.40
C TYR A 41 -4.84 5.53 2.55
N LEU A 42 -5.91 4.92 2.03
CA LEU A 42 -5.80 3.76 1.13
C LEU A 42 -5.05 4.10 -0.17
N VAL A 43 -5.30 5.27 -0.75
CA VAL A 43 -4.54 5.75 -1.92
C VAL A 43 -3.05 5.87 -1.61
N VAL A 44 -2.69 6.46 -0.47
CA VAL A 44 -1.29 6.59 -0.03
C VAL A 44 -0.67 5.22 0.26
N ALA A 45 -1.42 4.30 0.87
CA ALA A 45 -0.96 2.94 1.12
C ALA A 45 -0.69 2.17 -0.19
N LEU A 46 -1.54 2.34 -1.21
CA LEU A 46 -1.31 1.78 -2.55
C LEU A 46 -0.07 2.39 -3.21
N TYR A 47 0.12 3.69 -3.08
CA TYR A 47 1.31 4.37 -3.58
C TYR A 47 2.59 3.85 -2.91
N ALA A 48 2.57 3.64 -1.59
CA ALA A 48 3.70 3.09 -0.84
C ALA A 48 4.08 1.67 -1.29
N GLN A 49 3.11 0.88 -1.75
CA GLN A 49 3.31 -0.46 -2.32
C GLN A 49 3.72 -0.45 -3.80
N GLN A 50 4.06 0.71 -4.36
CA GLN A 50 4.43 0.89 -5.78
C GLN A 50 3.31 0.53 -6.78
N GLN A 51 2.05 0.51 -6.33
CA GLN A 51 0.88 0.23 -7.17
C GLN A 51 0.31 1.52 -7.81
N LEU A 52 1.11 2.19 -8.64
CA LEU A 52 0.81 3.54 -9.16
C LEU A 52 -0.52 3.63 -9.91
N ALA A 53 -0.83 2.65 -10.77
CA ALA A 53 -2.06 2.67 -11.58
C ALA A 53 -3.32 2.63 -10.70
N PHE A 54 -3.34 1.77 -9.68
CA PHE A 54 -4.45 1.65 -8.74
C PHE A 54 -4.54 2.84 -7.78
N ALA A 55 -3.39 3.37 -7.34
CA ALA A 55 -3.35 4.58 -6.51
C ALA A 55 -3.96 5.78 -7.27
N LEU A 56 -3.59 5.97 -8.54
CA LEU A 56 -4.11 7.05 -9.38
C LEU A 56 -5.61 6.86 -9.68
N LEU A 57 -6.05 5.64 -9.99
CA LEU A 57 -7.46 5.33 -10.16
C LEU A 57 -8.26 5.66 -8.89
N GLY A 58 -7.78 5.20 -7.73
CA GLY A 58 -8.39 5.48 -6.43
C GLY A 58 -8.46 6.97 -6.15
N LEU A 59 -7.40 7.72 -6.42
CA LEU A 59 -7.35 9.18 -6.25
C LEU A 59 -8.39 9.90 -7.13
N VAL A 60 -8.50 9.52 -8.41
CA VAL A 60 -9.46 10.12 -9.34
C VAL A 60 -10.90 9.81 -8.92
N VAL A 61 -11.21 8.53 -8.65
CA VAL A 61 -12.54 8.09 -8.23
C VAL A 61 -12.94 8.80 -6.94
N THR A 62 -12.10 8.73 -5.91
CA THR A 62 -12.37 9.34 -4.60
C THR A 62 -12.47 10.85 -4.71
N GLY A 63 -11.58 11.52 -5.45
CA GLY A 63 -11.62 12.97 -5.65
C GLY A 63 -12.90 13.44 -6.36
N ILE A 64 -13.35 12.73 -7.39
CA ILE A 64 -14.64 13.01 -8.04
C ILE A 64 -15.79 12.78 -7.03
N ALA A 65 -15.74 11.70 -6.23
CA ALA A 65 -16.73 11.45 -5.18
C ALA A 65 -16.79 12.63 -4.20
N SER A 66 -15.66 13.03 -3.62
CA SER A 66 -15.57 14.14 -2.68
C SER A 66 -16.20 15.39 -3.27
N TYR A 67 -15.85 15.73 -4.52
CA TYR A 67 -16.39 16.91 -5.19
C TYR A 67 -17.92 16.83 -5.38
N VAL A 68 -18.44 15.72 -5.90
CA VAL A 68 -19.88 15.53 -6.19
C VAL A 68 -20.73 15.54 -4.92
N PHE A 69 -20.22 14.95 -3.83
CA PHE A 69 -20.97 14.85 -2.57
C PHE A 69 -20.85 16.09 -1.67
N ILE A 70 -19.75 16.86 -1.77
CA ILE A 70 -19.60 18.14 -1.06
C ILE A 70 -20.35 19.26 -1.78
N SER A 71 -20.29 19.31 -3.11
CA SER A 71 -20.92 20.38 -3.90
C SER A 71 -22.45 20.31 -3.85
N ARG A 72 -23.10 21.46 -3.62
CA ARG A 72 -24.57 21.60 -3.70
C ARG A 72 -25.07 21.63 -5.14
N ARG A 73 -24.25 22.11 -6.09
CA ARG A 73 -24.60 22.21 -7.52
C ARG A 73 -24.60 20.85 -8.21
N ALA A 74 -23.86 19.89 -7.67
CA ALA A 74 -23.71 18.54 -8.24
C ALA A 74 -24.75 17.54 -7.71
N TYR A 75 -25.89 17.98 -7.16
CA TYR A 75 -26.85 17.07 -6.52
C TYR A 75 -27.38 15.98 -7.47
N ALA A 76 -27.67 16.32 -8.73
CA ALA A 76 -28.09 15.35 -9.75
C ALA A 76 -27.01 14.28 -10.02
N HIS A 77 -25.73 14.67 -10.01
CA HIS A 77 -24.61 13.77 -10.29
C HIS A 77 -24.41 12.70 -9.21
N ARG A 78 -24.95 12.88 -7.99
CA ARG A 78 -24.84 11.89 -6.91
C ARG A 78 -25.51 10.56 -7.25
N TYR A 79 -26.55 10.58 -8.07
CA TYR A 79 -27.28 9.38 -8.50
C TYR A 79 -26.60 8.67 -9.68
N ILE A 80 -25.88 9.42 -10.51
CA ILE A 80 -25.18 8.89 -11.70
C ILE A 80 -23.76 8.43 -11.33
N TYR A 81 -23.15 9.05 -10.32
CA TYR A 81 -21.78 8.79 -9.87
C TYR A 81 -21.49 7.30 -9.62
N PRO A 82 -22.32 6.50 -8.92
CA PRO A 82 -22.02 5.08 -8.70
C PRO A 82 -21.85 4.29 -10.00
N ALA A 83 -22.70 4.57 -11.00
CA ALA A 83 -22.60 3.92 -12.31
C ALA A 83 -21.34 4.37 -13.07
N LEU A 84 -21.03 5.66 -13.04
CA LEU A 84 -19.81 6.19 -13.68
C LEU A 84 -18.53 5.70 -13.01
N ALA A 85 -18.50 5.60 -11.68
CA ALA A 85 -17.38 5.05 -10.94
C ALA A 85 -17.15 3.57 -11.30
N GLY A 86 -18.24 2.78 -11.37
CA GLY A 86 -18.15 1.40 -11.84
C GLY A 86 -17.63 1.30 -13.27
N MET A 87 -18.18 2.10 -14.19
CA MET A 87 -17.70 2.16 -15.58
C MET A 87 -16.22 2.58 -15.66
N LEU A 88 -15.80 3.55 -14.85
CA LEU A 88 -14.41 4.01 -14.81
C LEU A 88 -13.48 2.89 -14.34
N VAL A 89 -13.83 2.18 -13.27
CA VAL A 89 -13.00 1.12 -12.67
C VAL A 89 -12.98 -0.15 -13.52
N PHE A 90 -14.12 -0.57 -14.09
CA PHE A 90 -14.24 -1.88 -14.73
C PHE A 90 -14.17 -1.85 -16.26
N VAL A 91 -14.38 -0.70 -16.89
CA VAL A 91 -14.39 -0.60 -18.37
C VAL A 91 -13.29 0.33 -18.85
N ILE A 92 -13.31 1.58 -18.40
CA ILE A 92 -12.39 2.60 -18.90
C ILE A 92 -10.96 2.32 -18.42
N PHE A 93 -10.78 1.97 -17.14
CA PHE A 93 -9.46 1.71 -16.58
C PHE A 93 -8.75 0.54 -17.27
N PRO A 94 -9.35 -0.65 -17.42
CA PRO A 94 -8.71 -1.74 -18.17
C PRO A 94 -8.40 -1.36 -19.61
N LEU A 95 -9.32 -0.65 -20.29
CA LEU A 95 -9.10 -0.19 -21.66
C LEU A 95 -7.88 0.74 -21.77
N LEU A 96 -7.79 1.76 -20.92
CA LEU A 96 -6.66 2.69 -20.90
C LEU A 96 -5.36 2.00 -20.51
N TYR A 97 -5.42 1.06 -19.55
CA TYR A 97 -4.27 0.29 -19.13
C TYR A 97 -3.73 -0.59 -20.26
N THR A 98 -4.61 -1.25 -21.03
CA THR A 98 -4.23 -2.01 -22.22
C THR A 98 -3.59 -1.12 -23.29
N VAL A 99 -4.17 0.05 -23.57
CA VAL A 99 -3.57 1.03 -24.50
C VAL A 99 -2.19 1.46 -24.01
N GLY A 100 -2.04 1.73 -22.70
CA GLY A 100 -0.77 2.07 -22.07
C GLY A 100 0.29 0.97 -22.24
N ILE A 101 -0.08 -0.30 -21.99
CA ILE A 101 0.78 -1.45 -22.23
C ILE A 101 1.18 -1.54 -23.71
N GLY A 102 0.26 -1.20 -24.64
CA GLY A 102 0.52 -1.18 -26.07
C GLY A 102 1.65 -0.24 -26.51
N PHE A 103 1.99 0.77 -25.70
CA PHE A 103 3.15 1.64 -25.93
C PHE A 103 4.46 1.12 -25.31
N THR A 104 4.43 -0.01 -24.60
CA THR A 104 5.59 -0.61 -23.95
C THR A 104 6.03 -1.88 -24.67
N ASN A 105 7.30 -2.28 -24.52
CA ASN A 105 7.80 -3.57 -25.02
C ASN A 105 7.43 -4.73 -24.07
N TYR A 106 6.18 -4.80 -23.63
CA TYR A 106 5.70 -5.88 -22.76
C TYR A 106 5.32 -7.09 -23.62
N SER A 107 6.11 -8.14 -23.54
CA SER A 107 5.93 -9.37 -24.33
C SER A 107 6.42 -10.58 -23.54
N GLY A 108 6.28 -11.79 -24.08
CA GLY A 108 6.71 -13.02 -23.40
C GLY A 108 8.20 -13.04 -22.99
N SER A 109 9.07 -12.29 -23.68
CA SER A 109 10.49 -12.13 -23.30
C SER A 109 10.73 -11.01 -22.27
N ASN A 110 9.79 -10.07 -22.12
CA ASN A 110 9.93 -8.86 -21.31
C ASN A 110 8.77 -8.72 -20.32
N LEU A 111 8.63 -9.70 -19.42
CA LEU A 111 7.58 -9.72 -18.40
C LEU A 111 8.02 -9.12 -17.07
N LEU A 112 9.32 -9.18 -16.78
CA LEU A 112 9.89 -8.79 -15.50
C LEU A 112 10.30 -7.31 -15.51
N SER A 113 10.19 -6.66 -14.36
CA SER A 113 10.79 -5.35 -14.15
C SER A 113 12.31 -5.44 -14.15
N PHE A 114 12.97 -4.32 -14.41
CA PHE A 114 14.44 -4.25 -14.41
C PHE A 114 15.06 -4.81 -13.13
N GLU A 115 14.55 -4.42 -11.95
CA GLU A 115 15.04 -4.91 -10.67
C GLU A 115 14.89 -6.43 -10.52
N GLN A 116 13.79 -7.00 -11.02
CA GLN A 116 13.54 -8.43 -10.97
C GLN A 116 14.53 -9.19 -11.86
N VAL A 117 14.81 -8.68 -13.07
CA VAL A 117 15.81 -9.25 -13.99
C VAL A 117 17.20 -9.18 -13.38
N GLN A 118 17.58 -8.05 -12.76
CA GLN A 118 18.87 -7.91 -12.09
C GLN A 118 19.02 -8.91 -10.93
N ARG A 119 18.01 -9.00 -10.05
CA ARG A 119 18.02 -9.99 -8.95
C ARG A 119 18.02 -11.42 -9.46
N TYR A 120 17.38 -11.71 -10.59
CA TYR A 120 17.41 -13.03 -11.21
C TYR A 120 18.84 -13.39 -11.65
N HIS A 121 19.51 -12.51 -12.38
CA HIS A 121 20.87 -12.75 -12.86
C HIS A 121 21.90 -12.81 -11.72
N LEU A 122 21.80 -11.94 -10.71
CA LEU A 122 22.69 -11.97 -9.55
C LEU A 122 22.55 -13.25 -8.71
N ARG A 123 21.40 -13.92 -8.77
CA ARG A 123 21.19 -15.21 -8.10
C ARG A 123 21.69 -16.40 -8.91
N GLN A 124 22.10 -16.21 -10.16
CA GLN A 124 22.66 -17.29 -10.96
C GLN A 124 24.06 -17.62 -10.45
N THR A 125 24.20 -18.81 -9.86
CA THR A 125 25.47 -19.34 -9.40
C THR A 125 25.93 -20.43 -10.35
N TYR A 126 27.22 -20.43 -10.67
CA TYR A 126 27.85 -21.50 -11.44
C TYR A 126 28.78 -22.29 -10.52
N LEU A 127 28.90 -23.60 -10.80
CA LEU A 127 29.86 -24.42 -10.08
C LEU A 127 31.28 -23.99 -10.48
N ALA A 128 31.97 -23.30 -9.58
CA ALA A 128 33.38 -22.98 -9.72
C ALA A 128 34.20 -23.92 -8.83
N GLY A 129 34.70 -25.02 -9.40
CA GLY A 129 35.55 -25.99 -8.71
C GLY A 129 34.89 -27.34 -8.42
N GLU A 130 35.37 -28.03 -7.39
CA GLU A 130 34.96 -29.39 -7.04
C GLU A 130 33.76 -29.42 -6.09
N ARG A 131 32.98 -30.50 -6.15
CA ARG A 131 31.85 -30.73 -5.25
C ARG A 131 32.35 -31.51 -4.04
N TYR A 132 32.22 -30.93 -2.85
CA TYR A 132 32.59 -31.59 -1.60
C TYR A 132 31.37 -32.24 -0.96
N ALA A 133 31.49 -33.53 -0.62
CA ALA A 133 30.48 -34.22 0.17
C ALA A 133 30.54 -33.69 1.60
N PHE A 134 29.39 -33.42 2.21
CA PHE A 134 29.31 -33.01 3.60
C PHE A 134 28.37 -33.92 4.38
N SER A 135 28.67 -34.13 5.65
CA SER A 135 27.86 -34.87 6.61
C SER A 135 27.75 -34.08 7.91
N LEU A 136 26.58 -34.14 8.53
CA LEU A 136 26.32 -33.52 9.82
C LEU A 136 26.34 -34.61 10.89
N HIS A 137 27.18 -34.44 11.92
CA HIS A 137 27.31 -35.38 13.02
C HIS A 137 26.99 -34.69 14.34
N ARG A 138 26.44 -35.46 15.29
CA ARG A 138 26.21 -34.99 16.66
C ARG A 138 27.32 -35.55 17.55
N ASP A 139 27.97 -34.68 18.31
CA ASP A 139 29.02 -35.03 19.27
C ASP A 139 28.40 -35.68 20.53
N GLU A 140 29.21 -36.31 21.38
CA GLU A 140 28.76 -36.95 22.63
C GLU A 140 28.10 -35.96 23.60
N ALA A 141 28.49 -34.68 23.52
CA ALA A 141 27.87 -33.57 24.25
C ALA A 141 26.54 -33.08 23.66
N GLY A 142 26.05 -33.67 22.57
CA GLY A 142 24.80 -33.30 21.90
C GLY A 142 24.92 -32.19 20.85
N GLU A 143 26.10 -31.62 20.66
CA GLU A 143 26.42 -30.51 19.76
C GLU A 143 26.51 -30.95 18.28
N LEU A 144 26.02 -30.13 17.35
CA LEU A 144 26.06 -30.40 15.91
C LEU A 144 27.41 -29.97 15.31
N ARG A 145 28.05 -30.83 14.51
CA ARG A 145 29.29 -30.53 13.78
C ARG A 145 29.15 -30.88 12.30
N LEU A 146 29.64 -30.00 11.45
CA LEU A 146 29.70 -30.22 10.01
C LEU A 146 31.06 -30.82 9.63
N ARG A 147 31.06 -31.96 8.95
CA ARG A 147 32.25 -32.55 8.33
C ARG A 147 32.13 -32.39 6.81
N VAL A 148 33.16 -31.83 6.18
CA VAL A 148 33.26 -31.68 4.73
C VAL A 148 34.46 -32.51 4.25
N ASP A 149 34.21 -33.46 3.37
CA ASP A 149 35.25 -34.29 2.76
C ASP A 149 35.84 -33.57 1.54
N LYS A 150 37.13 -33.22 1.61
CA LYS A 150 37.88 -32.57 0.54
C LYS A 150 38.74 -33.55 -0.26
N GLY A 151 38.42 -34.84 -0.23
CA GLY A 151 39.13 -35.89 -0.97
C GLY A 151 40.58 -36.03 -0.53
N GLU A 152 41.53 -35.95 -1.46
CA GLU A 152 42.98 -36.07 -1.17
C GLU A 152 43.53 -34.95 -0.26
N ARG A 153 42.78 -33.85 -0.08
CA ARG A 153 43.15 -32.75 0.84
C ARG A 153 42.68 -32.98 2.28
N GLY A 154 42.11 -34.15 2.57
CA GLY A 154 41.61 -34.54 3.89
C GLY A 154 40.19 -34.04 4.17
N ALA A 155 39.75 -34.18 5.43
CA ALA A 155 38.41 -33.77 5.85
C ALA A 155 38.45 -32.56 6.79
N PHE A 156 37.65 -31.56 6.51
CA PHE A 156 37.44 -30.41 7.39
C PHE A 156 36.30 -30.68 8.36
N VAL A 157 36.48 -30.36 9.64
CA VAL A 157 35.44 -30.48 10.68
C VAL A 157 35.25 -29.10 11.30
N SER A 158 34.01 -28.61 11.31
CA SER A 158 33.69 -27.31 11.90
C SER A 158 33.73 -27.36 13.44
N PRO A 159 33.92 -26.20 14.09
CA PRO A 159 33.49 -26.01 15.48
C PRO A 159 31.99 -26.33 15.66
N PRO A 160 31.52 -26.58 16.89
CA PRO A 160 30.11 -26.87 17.16
C PRO A 160 29.20 -25.74 16.66
N LEU A 161 28.20 -26.12 15.87
CA LEU A 161 27.18 -25.25 15.31
C LEU A 161 26.12 -25.00 16.38
N VAL A 162 26.22 -23.85 17.04
CA VAL A 162 25.16 -23.36 17.94
C VAL A 162 24.06 -22.78 17.06
N GLY A 163 22.93 -23.46 16.98
CA GLY A 163 21.76 -22.96 16.27
C GLY A 163 21.03 -21.92 17.11
N ASP A 164 21.06 -20.65 16.70
CA ASP A 164 20.10 -19.68 17.23
C ASP A 164 18.71 -20.05 16.71
N ALA A 165 17.75 -20.26 17.61
CA ALA A 165 16.37 -20.65 17.28
C ALA A 165 15.57 -19.54 16.57
N THR A 166 16.17 -18.36 16.37
CA THR A 166 15.65 -17.29 15.53
C THR A 166 16.21 -17.47 14.12
N GLY A 167 15.48 -18.23 13.30
CA GLY A 167 15.79 -18.45 11.89
C GLY A 167 15.64 -17.20 11.03
N ASP A 168 16.56 -16.25 11.17
CA ASP A 168 16.84 -15.29 10.12
C ASP A 168 17.72 -15.99 9.07
N ALA A 169 17.06 -16.60 8.09
CA ALA A 169 17.66 -17.14 6.87
C ALA A 169 18.23 -16.02 5.94
N ALA A 170 18.68 -14.91 6.53
CA ALA A 170 19.30 -13.75 5.90
C ALA A 170 20.77 -13.58 6.31
N GLY A 171 21.33 -14.51 7.10
CA GLY A 171 22.77 -14.61 7.29
C GLY A 171 23.44 -14.91 5.96
N GLU A 172 24.53 -14.20 5.66
CA GLU A 172 25.35 -14.48 4.48
C GLU A 172 25.58 -16.00 4.35
N PRO A 173 25.46 -16.58 3.14
CA PRO A 173 25.86 -17.97 2.95
C PRO A 173 27.28 -18.10 3.50
N LEU A 174 27.52 -19.14 4.31
CA LEU A 174 28.83 -19.45 4.87
C LEU A 174 29.86 -19.54 3.74
N ALA A 175 30.43 -18.40 3.38
CA ALA A 175 31.46 -18.30 2.38
C ALA A 175 32.68 -18.94 3.02
N LEU A 176 33.04 -20.14 2.55
CA LEU A 176 34.30 -20.76 2.87
C LEU A 176 35.41 -19.84 2.34
N ARG A 177 35.88 -18.92 3.17
CA ARG A 177 37.12 -18.18 2.91
C ARG A 177 38.25 -19.21 2.97
N ALA A 178 38.92 -19.39 1.83
CA ALA A 178 40.10 -20.22 1.69
C ALA A 178 41.30 -19.63 2.44
#